data_AF-A0A3D1B120-F1
#
_entry.id   AF-A0A3D1B120-F1
#
_cell.length_a   1.000
_cell.length_b   1.000
_cell.length_c   1.000
_cell.angle_alpha   90.00
_cell.angle_beta   90.00
_cell.angle_gamma   90.00
#
_symmetry.space_group_name_H-M   'P 1'
#
loop_
_entity.id
_entity.type
_entity.pdbx_description
1 polymer ?
#
loop_
_entity_poly.entity_id
_entity_poly.type
_entity_poly.pdbx_seq_one_letter_code
_entity_poly.pdbx_strand_id
1 'polypeptide(L)'
;MAALIYVPIRWLAMLSVAVIALHNCLDRFLPSQFGSAGWVWNLIHEPGVIALAGRQVLVTYTLLPWIGVMAAGFCFGKVFTLESTVRQRIMLRIGLSATVTFLVIRAINLYGDPAPWSVQRSAVFTVLSFLNCTKYPASLDFLLMTLGPAILFLAYLDRCSRRAANPPANFGYSLWMVYILWCVTVVSLYPICKWFAKVKATRHNWWSGYL
;
A
#
# COMPACT_ATOMS: atom_id res chain seq x y z
N MET A 1 -1.82 -16.86 -5.92
CA MET A 1 -0.35 -16.94 -5.75
C MET A 1 0.22 -18.32 -6.07
N ALA A 2 -0.40 -19.43 -5.64
CA ALA A 2 0.09 -20.79 -5.93
C ALA A 2 0.30 -21.11 -7.43
N ALA A 3 -0.46 -20.49 -8.35
CA ALA A 3 -0.24 -20.65 -9.79
C ALA A 3 0.83 -19.69 -10.37
N LEU A 4 1.02 -18.52 -9.75
CA LEU A 4 1.90 -17.47 -10.29
C LEU A 4 3.39 -17.76 -10.06
N ILE A 5 3.73 -18.66 -9.14
CA ILE A 5 5.12 -19.06 -8.85
C ILE A 5 5.78 -19.85 -9.99
N TYR A 6 4.99 -20.45 -10.89
CA TYR A 6 5.50 -21.18 -12.04
C TYR A 6 5.89 -20.26 -13.21
N VAL A 7 5.49 -18.99 -13.15
CA VAL A 7 5.84 -17.99 -14.17
C VAL A 7 7.30 -17.56 -13.94
N PRO A 8 8.14 -17.46 -14.99
CA PRO A 8 9.51 -16.99 -14.82
C PRO A 8 9.53 -15.60 -14.17
N ILE A 9 10.44 -15.41 -13.20
CA ILE A 9 10.49 -14.23 -12.33
C ILE A 9 10.49 -12.89 -13.09
N ARG A 10 11.11 -12.85 -14.28
CA ARG A 10 11.17 -11.66 -15.13
C ARG A 10 9.78 -11.27 -15.65
N TRP A 11 9.03 -12.27 -16.14
CA TRP A 11 7.67 -12.08 -16.61
C TRP A 11 6.72 -11.72 -15.47
N LEU A 12 6.87 -12.37 -14.32
CA LEU A 12 6.08 -12.05 -13.14
C LEU A 12 6.34 -10.61 -12.65
N ALA A 13 7.61 -10.17 -12.64
CA ALA A 13 7.97 -8.81 -12.29
C ALA A 13 7.34 -7.80 -13.27
N MET A 14 7.49 -8.01 -14.58
CA MET A 14 6.89 -7.13 -15.60
C MET A 14 5.36 -7.07 -15.48
N LEU A 15 4.70 -8.22 -15.33
CA LEU A 15 3.25 -8.30 -15.15
C LEU A 15 2.82 -7.56 -13.89
N SER A 16 3.51 -7.77 -12.77
CA SER A 16 3.16 -7.12 -11.49
C SER A 16 3.27 -5.60 -11.57
N VAL A 17 4.33 -5.08 -12.19
CA VAL A 17 4.51 -3.65 -12.41
C VAL A 17 3.46 -3.12 -13.37
N ALA A 18 3.15 -3.84 -14.45
CA ALA A 18 2.10 -3.45 -15.40
C ALA A 18 0.72 -3.39 -14.74
N VAL A 19 0.35 -4.39 -13.93
CA VAL A 19 -0.91 -4.37 -13.17
C VAL A 19 -0.97 -3.16 -12.24
N ILE A 20 0.08 -2.92 -11.45
CA ILE A 20 0.12 -1.75 -10.55
C ILE A 20 0.02 -0.44 -11.35
N ALA A 21 0.78 -0.30 -12.44
CA ALA A 21 0.87 0.93 -13.20
C ALA A 21 -0.37 1.21 -14.06
N LEU A 22 -1.10 0.19 -14.51
CA LEU A 22 -2.18 0.32 -15.50
C LEU A 22 -3.58 0.03 -14.95
N HIS A 23 -3.72 -0.51 -13.73
CA HIS A 23 -5.06 -0.87 -13.24
C HIS A 23 -6.00 0.33 -13.15
N ASN A 24 -5.52 1.54 -12.82
CA ASN A 24 -6.38 2.75 -12.81
C ASN A 24 -6.91 3.12 -14.20
N CYS A 25 -6.32 2.63 -15.31
CA CYS A 25 -6.95 2.79 -16.63
C CYS A 25 -8.29 2.06 -16.73
N LEU A 26 -8.51 1.03 -15.91
CA LEU A 26 -9.75 0.25 -15.86
C LEU A 26 -10.87 0.98 -15.10
N ASP A 27 -10.59 2.07 -14.40
CA ASP A 27 -11.57 2.88 -13.65
C ASP A 27 -12.67 3.47 -14.56
N ARG A 28 -12.48 3.42 -15.89
CA ARG A 28 -13.45 3.86 -16.90
C ARG A 28 -14.57 2.84 -17.15
N PHE A 29 -14.40 1.58 -16.73
CA PHE A 29 -15.36 0.52 -16.97
C PHE A 29 -16.24 0.32 -15.73
N LEU A 30 -17.56 0.38 -15.94
CA LEU A 30 -18.55 0.25 -14.89
C LEU A 30 -19.04 -1.20 -14.76
N PRO A 31 -19.41 -1.67 -13.56
CA PRO A 31 -19.90 -3.04 -13.36
C PRO A 31 -21.17 -3.33 -14.18
N SER A 32 -22.00 -2.31 -14.39
CA SER A 32 -23.25 -2.40 -15.16
C SER A 32 -23.04 -2.80 -16.63
N GLN A 33 -21.86 -2.52 -17.19
CA GLN A 33 -21.51 -2.89 -18.56
C GLN A 33 -21.31 -4.41 -18.72
N PHE A 34 -21.06 -5.12 -17.62
CA PHE A 34 -20.83 -6.56 -17.60
C PHE A 34 -22.10 -7.38 -17.28
N GLY A 35 -23.26 -6.72 -17.16
CA GLY A 35 -24.54 -7.39 -16.89
C GLY A 35 -24.49 -8.31 -15.66
N SER A 36 -24.83 -9.59 -15.84
CA SER A 36 -24.82 -10.59 -14.75
C SER A 36 -23.43 -10.88 -14.19
N ALA A 37 -22.35 -10.52 -14.89
CA ALA A 37 -20.97 -10.69 -14.44
C ALA A 37 -20.42 -9.46 -13.68
N GLY A 38 -21.20 -8.40 -13.48
CA GLY A 38 -20.75 -7.17 -12.79
C GLY A 38 -20.25 -7.41 -11.36
N TRP A 39 -20.73 -8.45 -10.67
CA TRP A 39 -20.22 -8.82 -9.34
C TRP A 39 -18.75 -9.24 -9.35
N VAL A 40 -18.25 -9.80 -10.47
CA VAL A 40 -16.83 -10.14 -10.62
C VAL A 40 -16.01 -8.86 -10.68
N TRP A 41 -16.47 -7.86 -11.45
CA TRP A 41 -15.85 -6.55 -11.52
C TRP A 41 -15.77 -5.87 -10.15
N ASN A 42 -16.87 -5.97 -9.37
CA ASN A 42 -16.93 -5.45 -8.00
C ASN A 42 -15.94 -6.14 -7.04
N LEU A 43 -15.56 -7.37 -7.33
CA LEU A 43 -14.60 -8.11 -6.53
C LEU A 43 -13.16 -7.78 -6.93
N ILE A 44 -12.89 -7.66 -8.22
CA ILE A 44 -11.53 -7.51 -8.73
C ILE A 44 -11.07 -6.06 -8.77
N HIS A 45 -11.92 -5.09 -9.13
CA HIS A 45 -11.45 -3.76 -9.53
C HIS A 45 -12.13 -2.59 -8.81
N GLU A 46 -13.46 -2.59 -8.75
CA GLU A 46 -14.25 -1.45 -8.23
C GLU A 46 -15.01 -1.82 -6.95
N PRO A 47 -15.10 -0.96 -5.92
CA PRO A 47 -15.96 -1.24 -4.77
C PRO A 47 -17.44 -1.35 -5.15
N GLY A 48 -18.13 -2.33 -4.59
CA GLY A 48 -19.55 -2.51 -4.88
C GLY A 48 -20.27 -3.43 -3.93
N VAL A 49 -21.59 -3.47 -4.04
CA VAL A 49 -22.43 -4.41 -3.30
C VAL A 49 -22.61 -5.67 -4.13
N ILE A 50 -22.30 -6.82 -3.55
CA ILE A 50 -22.57 -8.13 -4.15
C ILE A 50 -23.66 -8.84 -3.35
N ALA A 51 -24.55 -9.56 -4.04
CA ALA A 51 -25.53 -10.42 -3.39
C ALA A 51 -24.91 -11.82 -3.22
N LEU A 52 -24.55 -12.19 -2.00
CA LEU A 52 -23.98 -13.49 -1.67
C LEU A 52 -24.92 -14.25 -0.74
N ALA A 53 -25.42 -15.41 -1.19
CA ALA A 53 -26.37 -16.24 -0.44
C ALA A 53 -27.59 -15.47 0.11
N GLY A 54 -28.16 -14.56 -0.69
CA GLY A 54 -29.31 -13.74 -0.32
C GLY A 54 -29.00 -12.55 0.59
N ARG A 55 -27.72 -12.30 0.94
CA ARG A 55 -27.29 -11.13 1.71
C ARG A 55 -26.52 -10.14 0.84
N GLN A 56 -26.76 -8.85 1.06
CA GLN A 56 -25.98 -7.78 0.44
C GLN A 56 -24.68 -7.59 1.22
N VAL A 57 -23.55 -7.81 0.56
CA VAL A 57 -22.21 -7.65 1.13
C VAL A 57 -21.51 -6.53 0.40
N LEU A 58 -21.04 -5.53 1.15
CA LEU A 58 -20.24 -4.44 0.61
C LEU A 58 -18.78 -4.90 0.47
N VAL A 59 -18.28 -4.90 -0.76
CA VAL A 59 -16.89 -5.17 -1.09
C VAL A 59 -16.18 -3.83 -1.29
N THR A 60 -15.30 -3.46 -0.37
CA THR A 60 -14.45 -2.26 -0.48
C THR A 60 -13.00 -2.59 -0.82
N TYR A 61 -12.60 -3.83 -0.62
CA TYR A 61 -11.24 -4.32 -0.88
C TYR A 61 -11.21 -5.06 -2.21
N THR A 62 -10.73 -4.38 -3.24
CA THR A 62 -10.67 -4.91 -4.61
C THR A 62 -9.37 -5.67 -4.83
N LEU A 63 -9.42 -6.84 -5.44
CA LEU A 63 -8.30 -7.78 -5.44
C LEU A 63 -7.15 -7.41 -6.39
N LEU A 64 -7.43 -6.75 -7.51
CA LEU A 64 -6.50 -6.56 -8.62
C LEU A 64 -5.23 -5.80 -8.22
N PRO A 65 -5.30 -4.63 -7.52
CA PRO A 65 -4.09 -3.93 -7.11
C PRO A 65 -3.24 -4.77 -6.15
N TRP A 66 -3.88 -5.49 -5.22
CA TRP A 66 -3.19 -6.31 -4.22
C TRP A 66 -2.52 -7.54 -4.83
N ILE A 67 -3.10 -8.15 -5.85
CA ILE A 67 -2.44 -9.23 -6.61
C ILE A 67 -1.15 -8.72 -7.24
N GLY A 68 -1.18 -7.53 -7.84
CA GLY A 68 0.00 -6.85 -8.38
C GLY A 68 1.05 -6.61 -7.30
N VAL A 69 0.68 -6.01 -6.17
CA VAL A 69 1.59 -5.72 -5.05
C VAL A 69 2.20 -6.99 -4.45
N MET A 70 1.41 -8.05 -4.25
CA MET A 70 1.91 -9.33 -3.73
C MET A 70 2.90 -9.98 -4.70
N ALA A 71 2.61 -9.98 -6.00
CA ALA A 71 3.52 -10.51 -7.01
C ALA A 71 4.82 -9.68 -7.10
N ALA A 72 4.71 -8.35 -7.04
CA ALA A 72 5.86 -7.45 -7.01
C ALA A 72 6.72 -7.69 -5.75
N GLY A 73 6.08 -7.87 -4.59
CA GLY A 73 6.75 -8.20 -3.33
C GLY A 73 7.47 -9.54 -3.36
N PHE A 74 6.87 -10.57 -3.98
CA PHE A 74 7.52 -11.87 -4.21
C PHE A 74 8.78 -11.72 -5.07
N CYS A 75 8.70 -10.98 -6.18
CA CYS A 75 9.84 -10.68 -7.03
C CYS A 75 10.92 -9.87 -6.28
N PHE A 76 10.50 -8.86 -5.51
CA PHE A 76 11.38 -8.03 -4.70
C PHE A 76 12.11 -8.84 -3.61
N GLY A 77 11.50 -9.91 -3.09
CA GLY A 77 12.15 -10.83 -2.16
C GLY A 77 13.49 -11.40 -2.67
N LYS A 78 13.65 -11.58 -3.99
CA LYS A 78 14.93 -12.01 -4.60
C LYS A 78 16.05 -10.98 -4.47
N VAL A 79 15.73 -9.70 -4.26
CA VAL A 79 16.74 -8.66 -4.02
C VAL A 79 17.48 -8.89 -2.71
N PHE A 80 16.83 -9.54 -1.72
CA PHE A 80 17.46 -9.87 -0.45
C PHE A 80 18.47 -11.01 -0.53
N THR A 81 18.43 -11.84 -1.58
CA THR A 81 19.42 -12.91 -1.79
C THR A 81 20.68 -12.43 -2.50
N LEU A 82 20.72 -11.16 -2.93
CA LEU A 82 21.88 -10.55 -3.56
C LEU A 82 22.89 -10.09 -2.51
N GLU A 83 24.13 -9.87 -2.96
CA GLU A 83 25.18 -9.25 -2.15
C GLU A 83 24.71 -7.88 -1.62
N SER A 84 25.07 -7.56 -0.38
CA SER A 84 24.56 -6.39 0.34
C SER A 84 24.80 -5.05 -0.39
N THR A 85 25.89 -4.92 -1.15
CA THR A 85 26.18 -3.72 -1.95
C THR A 85 25.21 -3.55 -3.12
N VAL A 86 24.97 -4.63 -3.86
CA VAL A 86 24.05 -4.69 -5.01
C VAL A 86 22.61 -4.53 -4.53
N ARG A 87 22.22 -5.27 -3.48
CA ARG A 87 20.92 -5.17 -2.82
C ARG A 87 20.57 -3.73 -2.48
N GLN A 88 21.45 -3.04 -1.75
CA GLN A 88 21.21 -1.65 -1.36
C GLN A 88 21.04 -0.72 -2.56
N ARG A 89 21.90 -0.86 -3.58
CA ARG A 89 21.82 -0.03 -4.79
C ARG A 89 20.49 -0.22 -5.51
N ILE A 90 20.02 -1.45 -5.61
CA ILE A 90 18.72 -1.76 -6.21
C ILE A 90 17.58 -1.17 -5.38
N MET A 91 17.58 -1.36 -4.06
CA MET A 91 16.54 -0.82 -3.19
C MET A 91 16.48 0.71 -3.24
N LEU A 92 17.63 1.39 -3.22
CA LEU A 92 17.68 2.85 -3.37
C LEU A 92 17.12 3.30 -4.71
N ARG A 93 17.47 2.63 -5.81
CA ARG A 93 16.95 2.97 -7.14
C ARG A 93 15.44 2.73 -7.24
N ILE A 94 14.93 1.61 -6.75
CA ILE A 94 13.49 1.30 -6.76
C ILE A 94 12.74 2.30 -5.87
N GLY A 95 13.20 2.53 -4.64
CA GLY A 95 12.54 3.46 -3.73
C GLY A 95 12.55 4.91 -4.22
N LEU A 96 13.69 5.38 -4.77
CA LEU A 96 13.79 6.73 -5.34
C LEU A 96 12.92 6.87 -6.58
N SER A 97 12.99 5.90 -7.51
CA SER A 97 12.16 5.94 -8.72
C SER A 97 10.68 5.95 -8.37
N ALA A 98 10.20 5.06 -7.49
CA ALA A 98 8.80 5.05 -7.06
C ALA A 98 8.37 6.38 -6.39
N THR A 99 9.21 6.93 -5.51
CA THR A 99 8.92 8.22 -4.85
C THR A 99 8.86 9.37 -5.85
N VAL A 100 9.82 9.44 -6.78
CA VAL A 100 9.83 10.48 -7.82
C VAL A 100 8.65 10.31 -8.76
N THR A 101 8.34 9.08 -9.18
CA THR A 101 7.17 8.79 -10.02
C THR A 101 5.88 9.21 -9.34
N PHE A 102 5.71 8.95 -8.03
CA PHE A 102 4.59 9.46 -7.25
C PHE A 102 4.50 10.99 -7.35
N LEU A 103 5.59 11.70 -7.04
CA LEU A 103 5.59 13.16 -7.06
C LEU A 103 5.24 13.72 -8.44
N VAL A 104 5.77 13.12 -9.52
CA VAL A 104 5.51 13.56 -10.90
C VAL A 104 4.06 13.29 -11.31
N ILE A 105 3.57 12.06 -11.14
CA ILE A 105 2.19 11.69 -11.52
C ILE A 105 1.20 12.52 -10.70
N ARG A 106 1.41 12.59 -9.38
CA ARG A 106 0.55 13.36 -8.49
C ARG A 106 0.57 14.84 -8.80
N ALA A 107 1.72 15.43 -9.14
CA ALA A 107 1.79 16.85 -9.53
C ALA A 107 1.06 17.14 -10.86
N ILE A 108 1.12 16.23 -11.83
CA ILE A 108 0.38 16.35 -13.10
C ILE A 108 -1.14 16.23 -12.87
N ASN A 109 -1.56 15.46 -11.87
CA ASN A 109 -2.96 15.38 -11.40
C ASN A 109 -3.96 14.88 -12.46
N LEU A 110 -3.50 14.08 -13.43
CA LEU A 110 -4.33 13.52 -14.52
C LEU A 110 -4.57 12.01 -14.40
N TYR A 111 -3.67 11.29 -13.72
CA TYR A 111 -3.69 9.84 -13.62
C TYR A 111 -3.15 9.42 -12.25
N GLY A 112 -3.40 8.17 -11.86
CA GLY A 112 -2.80 7.55 -10.68
C GLY A 112 -3.69 7.57 -9.44
N ASP A 113 -4.64 8.50 -9.35
CA ASP A 113 -5.67 8.55 -8.32
C ASP A 113 -7.00 9.03 -8.90
N PRO A 114 -8.14 8.43 -8.53
CA PRO A 114 -9.46 8.91 -8.95
C PRO A 114 -9.85 10.25 -8.30
N ALA A 115 -9.23 10.62 -7.17
CA ALA A 115 -9.47 11.89 -6.48
C ALA A 115 -8.32 12.88 -6.78
N PRO A 116 -8.51 13.82 -7.72
CA PRO A 116 -7.51 14.84 -8.01
C PRO A 116 -7.33 15.76 -6.80
N TRP A 117 -6.08 16.11 -6.50
CA TRP A 117 -5.84 17.13 -5.49
C TRP A 117 -6.22 18.51 -6.02
N SER A 118 -6.54 19.42 -5.12
CA SER A 118 -6.85 20.81 -5.45
C SER A 118 -6.20 21.77 -4.46
N VAL A 119 -5.98 23.00 -4.90
CA VAL A 119 -5.49 24.10 -4.05
C VAL A 119 -6.57 24.41 -3.00
N GLN A 120 -6.15 24.43 -1.75
CA GLN A 120 -7.01 24.66 -0.60
C GLN A 120 -6.76 26.04 0.03
N ARG A 121 -7.53 26.38 1.06
CA ARG A 121 -7.50 27.70 1.74
C ARG A 121 -6.14 28.05 2.37
N SER A 122 -5.32 27.05 2.73
CA SER A 122 -3.98 27.26 3.28
C SER A 122 -2.98 26.31 2.63
N ALA A 123 -1.70 26.68 2.65
CA ALA A 123 -0.63 25.83 2.12
C ALA A 123 -0.63 24.43 2.76
N VAL A 124 -0.89 24.33 4.07
CA VAL A 124 -0.96 23.05 4.79
C VAL A 124 -2.10 22.19 4.23
N PHE A 125 -3.29 22.75 4.03
CA PHE A 125 -4.41 22.00 3.44
C PHE A 125 -4.13 21.57 2.00
N THR A 126 -3.40 22.39 1.23
CA THR A 126 -3.01 22.02 -0.14
C THR A 126 -2.03 20.85 -0.12
N VAL A 127 -1.08 20.83 0.81
CA VAL A 127 -0.18 19.68 1.00
C VAL A 127 -0.94 18.45 1.48
N LEU A 128 -1.89 18.58 2.41
CA LEU A 128 -2.74 17.47 2.85
C LEU A 128 -3.60 16.94 1.70
N SER A 129 -4.17 17.82 0.87
CA SER A 129 -4.91 17.49 -0.35
C SER A 129 -4.01 16.73 -1.35
N PHE A 130 -2.76 17.18 -1.51
CA PHE A 130 -1.76 16.48 -2.33
C PHE A 130 -1.46 15.06 -1.82
N LEU A 131 -1.35 14.88 -0.50
CA LEU A 131 -1.07 13.58 0.13
C LEU A 131 -2.32 12.70 0.34
N ASN A 132 -3.52 13.24 0.14
CA ASN A 132 -4.79 12.52 0.30
C ASN A 132 -5.08 11.63 -0.91
N CYS A 133 -4.35 10.53 -1.02
CA CYS A 133 -4.53 9.52 -2.07
C CYS A 133 -5.54 8.44 -1.63
N THR A 134 -6.29 7.92 -2.59
CA THR A 134 -7.34 6.92 -2.39
C THR A 134 -6.74 5.57 -1.99
N LYS A 135 -6.97 5.18 -0.74
CA LYS A 135 -6.49 3.90 -0.20
C LYS A 135 -7.32 2.70 -0.65
N TYR A 136 -8.63 2.89 -0.85
CA TYR A 136 -9.57 1.82 -1.20
C TYR A 136 -10.56 2.33 -2.27
N PRO A 137 -10.50 1.80 -3.51
CA PRO A 137 -9.53 0.81 -4.00
C PRO A 137 -8.10 1.40 -4.02
N ALA A 138 -7.07 0.57 -3.89
CA ALA A 138 -5.70 1.06 -3.75
C ALA A 138 -5.21 1.69 -5.06
N SER A 139 -5.10 3.03 -5.08
CA SER A 139 -4.66 3.76 -6.25
C SER A 139 -3.15 3.62 -6.51
N LEU A 140 -2.72 3.80 -7.76
CA LEU A 140 -1.29 3.83 -8.09
C LEU A 140 -0.54 4.88 -7.26
N ASP A 141 -1.10 6.08 -7.10
CA ASP A 141 -0.50 7.14 -6.31
C ASP A 141 -0.34 6.72 -4.84
N PHE A 142 -1.37 6.10 -4.25
CA PHE A 142 -1.29 5.57 -2.89
C PHE A 142 -0.19 4.49 -2.75
N LEU A 143 -0.10 3.58 -3.72
CA LEU A 143 0.93 2.53 -3.72
C LEU A 143 2.34 3.11 -3.86
N LEU A 144 2.57 4.07 -4.75
CA LEU A 144 3.88 4.70 -4.93
C LEU A 144 4.27 5.56 -3.72
N MET A 145 3.31 6.33 -3.18
CA MET A 145 3.49 7.17 -1.98
C MET A 145 3.92 6.35 -0.77
N THR A 146 3.44 5.11 -0.64
CA THR A 146 3.73 4.25 0.52
C THR A 146 4.93 3.33 0.27
N LEU A 147 5.00 2.67 -0.88
CA LEU A 147 6.08 1.71 -1.19
C LEU A 147 7.42 2.40 -1.44
N GLY A 148 7.44 3.57 -2.09
CA GLY A 148 8.68 4.29 -2.38
C GLY A 148 9.48 4.61 -1.12
N PRO A 149 8.93 5.41 -0.18
CA PRO A 149 9.58 5.71 1.09
C PRO A 149 9.84 4.47 1.95
N ALA A 150 8.95 3.48 1.95
CA ALA A 150 9.16 2.23 2.70
C ALA A 150 10.41 1.47 2.20
N ILE A 151 10.60 1.36 0.88
CA ILE A 151 11.78 0.70 0.30
C ILE A 151 13.05 1.52 0.57
N LEU A 152 12.98 2.85 0.55
CA LEU A 152 14.10 3.71 0.94
C LEU A 152 14.48 3.53 2.40
N PHE A 153 13.48 3.43 3.28
CA PHE A 153 13.69 3.15 4.69
C PHE A 153 14.32 1.76 4.90
N LEU A 154 13.87 0.75 4.18
CA LEU A 154 14.50 -0.57 4.19
C LEU A 154 15.97 -0.50 3.71
N ALA A 155 16.27 0.29 2.67
CA ALA A 155 17.64 0.48 2.20
C ALA A 155 18.53 1.20 3.23
N TYR A 156 17.94 2.09 4.03
CA TYR A 156 18.59 2.73 5.17
C TYR A 156 18.87 1.73 6.29
N LEU A 157 17.88 0.92 6.69
CA LEU A 157 18.05 -0.13 7.70
C LEU A 157 19.11 -1.15 7.30
N ASP A 158 19.13 -1.55 6.03
CA ASP A 158 20.14 -2.46 5.47
C ASP A 158 21.57 -1.88 5.54
N ARG A 159 21.70 -0.56 5.41
CA ARG A 159 22.98 0.15 5.63
C ARG A 159 23.39 0.15 7.09
N CYS A 160 22.45 0.40 8.00
CA CYS A 160 22.73 0.42 9.44
C CYS A 160 23.10 -0.97 9.96
N SER A 161 22.41 -2.02 9.51
CA SER A 161 22.71 -3.41 9.87
C SER A 161 24.13 -3.82 9.44
N ARG A 162 24.58 -3.41 8.25
CA ARG A 162 25.98 -3.62 7.83
C ARG A 162 26.99 -2.91 8.73
N ARG A 163 26.65 -1.69 9.16
CA ARG A 163 27.55 -0.88 10.01
C ARG A 163 27.61 -1.41 11.44
N ALA A 164 26.54 -2.05 11.90
CA ALA A 164 26.43 -2.74 13.18
C ALA A 164 27.02 -4.17 13.14
N ALA A 165 28.04 -4.41 12.31
CA ALA A 165 28.67 -5.72 12.16
C ALA A 165 28.92 -6.39 13.52
N ASN A 166 28.39 -7.60 13.68
CA ASN A 166 28.21 -8.40 14.90
C ASN A 166 26.87 -8.17 15.62
N PRO A 167 25.74 -8.66 15.07
CA PRO A 167 24.58 -8.91 15.91
C PRO A 167 25.01 -9.88 17.04
N PRO A 168 24.67 -9.60 18.31
CA PRO A 168 25.00 -10.49 19.41
C PRO A 168 24.46 -11.91 19.14
N ALA A 169 25.15 -12.94 19.63
CA ALA A 169 24.84 -14.36 19.31
C ALA A 169 23.38 -14.79 19.58
N ASN A 170 22.62 -14.00 20.36
CA ASN A 170 21.21 -14.22 20.67
C ASN A 170 20.27 -13.24 19.94
N PHE A 171 20.61 -12.79 18.74
CA PHE A 171 19.79 -11.86 17.96
C PHE A 171 18.54 -12.57 17.40
N GLY A 172 17.46 -12.54 18.18
CA GLY A 172 16.17 -13.10 17.82
C GLY A 172 15.29 -13.28 19.05
N TYR A 173 13.99 -13.06 18.91
CA TYR A 173 13.00 -13.34 19.96
C TYR A 173 12.28 -14.65 19.64
N SER A 174 12.01 -15.45 20.66
CA SER A 174 11.17 -16.63 20.52
C SER A 174 9.76 -16.22 20.08
N LEU A 175 9.08 -17.12 19.35
CA LEU A 175 7.74 -16.85 18.82
C LEU A 175 6.76 -16.42 19.91
N TRP A 176 6.80 -17.09 21.07
CA TRP A 176 5.93 -16.78 22.21
C TRP A 176 6.20 -15.38 22.79
N MET A 177 7.46 -14.94 22.85
CA MET A 177 7.81 -13.62 23.39
C MET A 177 7.31 -12.51 22.47
N VAL A 178 7.41 -12.71 21.15
CA VAL A 178 6.84 -11.80 20.15
C VAL A 178 5.32 -11.71 20.32
N TYR A 179 4.63 -12.83 20.53
CA TYR A 179 3.18 -12.81 20.77
C TYR A 179 2.79 -12.10 22.06
N ILE A 180 3.52 -12.31 23.16
CA ILE A 180 3.27 -11.58 24.43
C ILE A 180 3.46 -10.09 24.22
N LEU A 181 4.57 -9.67 23.61
CA LEU A 181 4.85 -8.26 23.34
C LEU A 181 3.75 -7.64 22.46
N TRP A 182 3.30 -8.37 21.44
CA TRP A 182 2.19 -7.95 20.58
C TRP A 182 0.89 -7.78 21.38
N CYS A 183 0.53 -8.76 22.22
CA CYS A 183 -0.65 -8.68 23.09
C CYS A 183 -0.58 -7.47 24.03
N VAL A 184 0.55 -7.26 24.70
CA VAL A 184 0.78 -6.11 25.59
C VAL A 184 0.62 -4.79 24.82
N THR A 185 1.20 -4.70 23.62
CA THR A 185 1.10 -3.52 22.75
C THR A 185 -0.35 -3.24 22.36
N VAL A 186 -1.11 -4.27 21.98
CA VAL A 186 -2.54 -4.13 21.62
C VAL A 186 -3.37 -3.67 22.82
N VAL A 187 -3.14 -4.29 23.99
CA VAL A 187 -3.86 -3.94 25.23
C VAL A 187 -3.53 -2.53 25.69
N SER A 188 -2.27 -2.09 25.57
CA SER A 188 -1.86 -0.73 25.94
C SER A 188 -2.36 0.35 24.98
N LEU A 189 -2.51 0.02 23.69
CA LEU A 189 -3.09 0.91 22.69
C LEU A 189 -4.61 1.06 22.85
N TYR A 190 -5.32 0.04 23.33
CA TYR A 190 -6.77 0.08 23.52
C TYR A 190 -7.30 1.31 24.30
N PRO A 191 -6.77 1.68 25.50
CA PRO A 191 -7.23 2.86 26.22
C PRO A 191 -6.93 4.16 25.44
N ILE A 192 -5.81 4.23 24.72
CA ILE A 192 -5.44 5.39 23.89
C ILE A 192 -6.45 5.55 22.75
N CYS A 193 -6.79 4.46 22.05
CA CYS A 193 -7.80 4.46 20.99
C CYS A 193 -9.17 4.87 21.53
N LYS A 194 -9.57 4.37 22.71
CA LYS A 194 -10.85 4.72 23.34
C LYS A 194 -10.92 6.19 23.75
N TRP A 195 -9.82 6.73 24.30
CA TRP A 195 -9.70 8.15 24.59
C TRP A 195 -9.82 9.00 23.33
N PHE A 196 -9.07 8.65 22.27
CA PHE A 196 -9.11 9.37 21.00
C PHE A 196 -10.50 9.32 20.35
N ALA A 197 -11.19 8.18 20.39
CA ALA A 197 -12.56 8.05 19.90
C ALA A 197 -13.53 8.99 20.65
N LYS A 198 -13.39 9.10 21.97
CA LYS A 198 -14.19 10.04 22.79
C LYS A 198 -13.88 11.50 22.43
N VAL A 199 -12.62 11.84 22.19
CA VAL A 199 -12.22 13.19 21.74
C VAL A 199 -12.80 13.50 20.38
N LYS A 200 -12.76 12.57 19.42
CA LYS A 200 -13.33 12.76 18.06
C LYS A 200 -14.86 12.91 18.11
N ALA A 201 -15.54 12.19 19.00
CA ALA A 201 -16.99 12.32 19.19
C ALA A 201 -17.43 13.64 19.85
N THR A 202 -16.55 14.29 20.62
CA THR A 202 -16.87 15.52 21.36
C THR A 202 -16.35 16.79 20.69
N ARG A 203 -15.33 16.69 19.83
CA ARG A 203 -14.73 17.84 19.14
C ARG A 203 -14.86 17.71 17.62
N HIS A 204 -15.75 18.52 17.05
CA HIS A 204 -15.86 18.73 15.61
C HIS A 204 -14.79 19.74 15.14
N ASN A 205 -13.52 19.35 15.27
CA ASN A 205 -12.41 20.18 14.84
C ASN A 205 -12.13 19.97 13.35
N TRP A 206 -11.77 21.03 12.64
CA TRP A 206 -11.58 21.06 11.18
C TRP A 206 -10.61 19.99 10.61
N TRP A 207 -9.63 19.54 11.39
CA TRP A 207 -8.66 18.49 11.02
C TRP A 207 -9.12 17.04 11.26
N SER A 208 -10.17 16.78 12.04
CA SER A 208 -10.57 15.39 12.37
C SER A 208 -11.24 14.66 11.21
N GLY A 209 -11.57 15.35 10.12
CA GLY A 209 -12.01 14.76 8.86
C GLY A 209 -10.88 14.23 7.99
N TYR A 210 -9.63 14.64 8.26
CA TYR A 210 -8.43 14.17 7.54
C TYR A 210 -7.72 13.00 8.25
N LEU A 211 -8.18 12.62 9.45
CA LEU A 211 -7.67 11.52 10.28
C LEU A 211 -8.76 10.46 10.51
#